data_AF-A0A285VJD3-F1
#
_entry.id   AF-A0A285VJD3-F1
#
_cell.length_a   1.000
_cell.length_b   1.000
_cell.length_c   1.000
_cell.angle_alpha   90.00
_cell.angle_beta   90.00
_cell.angle_gamma   90.00
#
_symmetry.space_group_name_H-M   'P 1'
#
loop_
_entity.id
_entity.type
_entity.pdbx_description
1 polymer ?
#
loop_
_entity_poly.entity_id
_entity_poly.type
_entity_poly.pdbx_seq_one_letter_code
_entity_poly.pdbx_strand_id
1 'polypeptide(L)'
;MRVTARILRWSAAGVLLLVAVLGAVFAAGYAAQDQSVLFPTVAAAAWVVAAGALGWLALRGTDLAVPTLLAVTVAVAVVAVLDARFDLFARDTRGPVMTVAVLALLVPLALLGLRRATEAGLMLLLVGAVQLLSSGLLQSVADGEPQWGRLLAGSSGVVVVPALLGAALLLVAGRVDHDHVSFRSTPHGVRTAS
;
A
#
# COMPACT_ATOMS: atom_id res chain seq x y z
N MET A 1 -13.30 -22.70 2.49
CA MET A 1 -13.11 -21.24 2.66
C MET A 1 -11.65 -20.80 2.81
N ARG A 2 -10.71 -21.65 3.28
CA ARG A 2 -9.25 -21.37 3.20
C ARG A 2 -8.76 -21.06 1.77
N VAL A 3 -9.36 -21.72 0.78
CA VAL A 3 -9.10 -21.45 -0.65
C VAL A 3 -9.52 -20.03 -1.03
N THR A 4 -10.70 -19.57 -0.59
CA THR A 4 -11.20 -18.21 -0.84
C THR A 4 -10.27 -17.14 -0.27
N ALA A 5 -9.91 -17.24 1.02
CA ALA A 5 -8.98 -16.29 1.65
C ALA A 5 -7.59 -16.31 0.98
N ARG A 6 -7.12 -17.49 0.56
CA ARG A 6 -5.87 -17.63 -0.19
C ARG A 6 -5.96 -16.94 -1.55
N ILE A 7 -7.03 -17.17 -2.30
CA ILE A 7 -7.25 -16.52 -3.61
C ILE A 7 -7.26 -15.00 -3.44
N LEU A 8 -7.96 -14.46 -2.43
CA LEU A 8 -8.00 -13.01 -2.18
C LEU A 8 -6.61 -12.44 -1.86
N ARG A 9 -5.81 -13.12 -1.02
CA ARG A 9 -4.45 -12.65 -0.71
C ARG A 9 -3.55 -12.67 -1.94
N TRP A 10 -3.61 -13.72 -2.74
CA TRP A 10 -2.81 -13.84 -3.96
C TRP A 10 -3.25 -12.88 -5.05
N SER A 11 -4.55 -12.64 -5.21
CA SER A 11 -5.06 -11.65 -6.17
C SER A 11 -4.69 -10.24 -5.74
N ALA A 12 -4.85 -9.88 -4.46
CA ALA A 12 -4.42 -8.60 -3.93
C ALA A 12 -2.91 -8.40 -4.13
N ALA A 13 -2.09 -9.38 -3.75
CA ALA A 13 -0.65 -9.30 -3.94
C ALA A 13 -0.26 -9.17 -5.42
N GLY A 14 -0.89 -9.95 -6.30
CA GLY A 14 -0.65 -9.90 -7.73
C GLY A 14 -0.99 -8.54 -8.33
N VAL A 15 -2.14 -7.97 -7.98
CA VAL A 15 -2.55 -6.62 -8.43
C VAL A 15 -1.58 -5.56 -7.94
N LEU A 16 -1.21 -5.59 -6.65
CA LEU A 16 -0.30 -4.60 -6.07
C LEU A 16 1.10 -4.68 -6.68
N LEU A 17 1.63 -5.87 -6.90
CA LEU A 17 2.92 -6.07 -7.54
C LEU A 17 2.90 -5.61 -8.99
N LEU A 18 1.84 -5.94 -9.73
CA LEU A 18 1.68 -5.52 -11.12
C LEU A 18 1.62 -4.00 -11.22
N VAL A 19 0.86 -3.35 -10.34
CA VAL A 19 0.78 -1.88 -10.27
C VAL A 19 2.11 -1.25 -9.87
N ALA A 20 2.81 -1.83 -8.90
CA ALA A 20 4.13 -1.37 -8.50
C ALA A 20 5.13 -1.40 -9.68
N VAL A 21 5.18 -2.52 -10.41
CA VAL A 21 6.08 -2.70 -11.55
C VAL A 21 5.70 -1.79 -12.71
N LEU A 22 4.44 -1.81 -13.15
CA LEU A 22 3.98 -0.97 -14.26
C LEU A 22 4.12 0.52 -13.93
N GLY A 23 3.80 0.91 -12.70
CA GLY A 23 3.97 2.28 -12.22
C GLY A 23 5.45 2.70 -12.19
N ALA A 24 6.34 1.82 -11.75
CA ALA A 24 7.79 2.10 -11.74
C ALA A 24 8.35 2.22 -13.16
N VAL A 25 7.95 1.33 -14.08
CA VAL A 25 8.33 1.40 -15.50
C VAL A 25 7.81 2.70 -16.14
N PHE A 26 6.57 3.06 -15.86
CA PHE A 26 5.97 4.32 -16.35
C PHE A 26 6.74 5.54 -15.81
N ALA A 27 7.02 5.58 -14.51
CA ALA A 27 7.77 6.67 -13.89
C ALA A 27 9.21 6.78 -14.44
N ALA A 28 9.87 5.64 -14.67
CA ALA A 28 11.20 5.61 -15.28
C ALA A 28 11.17 6.12 -16.74
N GLY A 29 10.16 5.71 -17.51
CA GLY A 29 9.96 6.18 -18.88
C GLY A 29 9.72 7.69 -18.95
N TYR A 30 8.89 8.22 -18.05
CA TYR A 30 8.64 9.66 -17.94
C TYR A 30 9.92 10.43 -17.60
N ALA A 31 10.65 9.98 -16.58
CA ALA A 31 11.90 10.64 -16.17
C ALA A 31 12.99 10.60 -17.25
N ALA A 32 13.02 9.57 -18.11
CA ALA A 32 13.96 9.48 -19.22
C ALA A 32 13.67 10.46 -20.36
N GLN A 33 12.44 11.01 -20.45
CA GLN A 33 12.09 12.03 -21.45
C GLN A 33 12.58 13.42 -21.06
N ASP A 34 12.56 13.73 -19.76
CA ASP A 34 12.83 15.08 -19.25
C ASP A 34 14.24 15.26 -18.70
N GLN A 35 14.96 14.17 -18.39
CA GLN A 35 16.25 14.22 -17.67
C GLN A 35 17.34 13.36 -18.32
N SER A 36 18.59 13.62 -17.94
CA SER A 36 19.72 12.79 -18.36
C SER A 36 19.54 11.36 -17.86
N VAL A 37 19.84 10.37 -18.71
CA VAL A 37 19.57 8.94 -18.48
C VAL A 37 20.13 8.40 -17.16
N LEU A 38 21.19 9.03 -16.61
CA LEU A 38 21.82 8.61 -15.36
C LEU A 38 20.89 8.72 -14.16
N PHE A 39 20.14 9.82 -14.02
CA PHE A 39 19.33 10.04 -12.82
C PHE A 39 18.15 9.06 -12.72
N PRO A 40 17.31 8.87 -13.76
CA PRO A 40 16.24 7.87 -13.75
C PRO A 40 16.77 6.46 -13.49
N THR A 41 17.95 6.12 -14.03
CA THR A 41 18.57 4.80 -13.84
C THR A 41 18.96 4.57 -12.39
N VAL A 42 19.64 5.54 -11.75
CA VAL A 42 20.03 5.43 -10.33
C VAL A 42 18.81 5.40 -9.42
N ALA A 43 17.80 6.24 -9.70
CA ALA A 43 16.55 6.26 -8.95
C ALA A 43 15.79 4.92 -9.05
N ALA A 44 15.69 4.33 -10.25
CA ALA A 44 15.09 3.03 -10.46
C ALA A 44 15.87 1.91 -9.74
N ALA A 45 17.21 1.93 -9.81
CA ALA A 45 18.04 0.98 -9.09
C ALA A 45 17.84 1.09 -7.56
N ALA A 46 17.84 2.32 -7.02
CA ALA A 46 17.58 2.57 -5.61
C ALA A 46 16.17 2.08 -5.19
N TRP A 47 15.17 2.31 -6.05
CA TRP A 47 13.81 1.82 -5.85
C TRP A 47 13.75 0.30 -5.77
N VAL A 48 14.39 -0.41 -6.72
CA VAL A 48 14.43 -1.88 -6.73
C VAL A 48 15.13 -2.42 -5.48
N VAL A 49 16.23 -1.80 -5.07
CA VAL A 49 16.95 -2.18 -3.84
C VAL A 49 16.08 -1.97 -2.60
N ALA A 50 15.42 -0.82 -2.47
CA ALA A 50 14.55 -0.52 -1.33
C ALA A 50 13.34 -1.47 -1.27
N ALA A 51 12.62 -1.63 -2.38
CA ALA A 51 11.47 -2.53 -2.49
C ALA A 51 11.88 -3.99 -2.24
N GLY A 52 13.04 -4.41 -2.78
CA GLY A 52 13.59 -5.75 -2.59
C GLY A 52 14.01 -6.02 -1.15
N ALA A 53 14.70 -5.08 -0.50
CA ALA A 53 15.15 -5.22 0.89
C ALA A 53 13.96 -5.28 1.87
N LEU A 54 12.99 -4.38 1.72
CA LEU A 54 11.77 -4.38 2.53
C LEU A 54 10.89 -5.61 2.23
N GLY A 55 10.81 -6.01 0.96
CA GLY A 55 10.09 -7.21 0.55
C GLY A 55 10.71 -8.48 1.14
N TRP A 56 12.03 -8.57 1.14
CA TRP A 56 12.77 -9.65 1.78
C TRP A 56 12.52 -9.69 3.30
N LEU A 57 12.50 -8.52 3.96
CA LEU A 57 12.16 -8.42 5.37
C LEU A 57 10.73 -8.93 5.65
N ALA A 58 9.77 -8.55 4.80
CA ALA A 58 8.39 -9.04 4.88
C ALA A 58 8.32 -10.58 4.71
N LEU A 59 9.12 -11.14 3.80
CA LEU A 59 9.18 -12.58 3.54
C LEU A 59 9.86 -13.36 4.67
N ARG A 60 10.89 -12.81 5.32
CA ARG A 60 11.56 -13.48 6.44
C ARG A 60 10.63 -13.71 7.63
N GLY A 61 9.66 -12.82 7.85
CA GLY A 61 8.69 -12.98 8.95
C GLY A 61 9.30 -12.84 10.33
N THR A 62 10.40 -12.09 10.42
CA THR A 62 10.91 -11.65 11.71
C THR A 62 9.85 -10.84 12.43
N ASP A 63 9.81 -10.89 13.75
CA ASP A 63 8.88 -10.08 14.56
C ASP A 63 9.06 -8.57 14.30
N LEU A 64 10.24 -8.16 13.82
CA LEU A 64 10.54 -6.79 13.42
C LEU A 64 9.92 -6.36 12.08
N ALA A 65 9.38 -7.27 11.26
CA ALA A 65 8.92 -6.92 9.91
C ALA A 65 7.72 -5.96 9.94
N VAL A 66 6.73 -6.24 10.79
CA VAL A 66 5.53 -5.39 10.93
C VAL A 66 5.87 -4.01 11.48
N PRO A 67 6.59 -3.84 12.62
CA PRO A 67 6.89 -2.51 13.14
C PRO A 67 7.80 -1.71 12.19
N THR A 68 8.74 -2.36 11.50
CA THR A 68 9.59 -1.68 10.51
C THR A 68 8.76 -1.19 9.32
N LEU A 69 7.91 -2.04 8.74
CA LEU A 69 7.05 -1.64 7.64
C LEU A 69 6.04 -0.58 8.05
N LEU A 70 5.50 -0.65 9.27
CA LEU A 70 4.63 0.38 9.81
C LEU A 70 5.38 1.72 9.92
N ALA A 71 6.58 1.71 10.51
CA ALA A 71 7.39 2.92 10.67
C ALA A 71 7.72 3.55 9.32
N VAL A 72 8.12 2.75 8.33
CA VAL A 72 8.37 3.22 6.96
C VAL A 72 7.10 3.75 6.31
N THR A 73 5.97 3.05 6.46
CA THR A 73 4.67 3.49 5.92
C THR A 73 4.25 4.84 6.50
N VAL A 74 4.37 5.00 7.82
CA VAL A 74 4.06 6.26 8.52
C VAL A 74 5.02 7.36 8.10
N ALA A 75 6.33 7.09 7.99
CA ALA A 75 7.30 8.07 7.52
C ALA A 75 6.96 8.56 6.10
N VAL A 76 6.69 7.64 5.18
CA VAL A 76 6.28 7.97 3.80
C VAL A 76 4.97 8.77 3.80
N ALA A 77 4.00 8.39 4.63
CA ALA A 77 2.74 9.11 4.77
C ALA A 77 2.93 10.55 5.26
N VAL A 78 3.73 10.75 6.31
CA VAL A 78 4.04 12.08 6.84
C VAL A 78 4.73 12.93 5.78
N VAL A 79 5.73 12.39 5.10
CA VAL A 79 6.44 13.10 4.03
C VAL A 79 5.49 13.44 2.87
N ALA A 80 4.55 12.55 2.51
CA ALA A 80 3.55 12.81 1.47
C ALA A 80 2.64 13.99 1.83
N VAL A 81 2.18 14.05 3.07
CA VAL A 81 1.35 15.17 3.56
C VAL A 81 2.14 16.47 3.56
N LEU A 82 3.40 16.43 4.01
CA LEU A 82 4.26 17.61 4.02
C LEU A 82 4.58 18.10 2.61
N ASP A 83 4.91 17.18 1.68
CA ASP A 83 5.10 17.51 0.26
C ASP A 83 3.87 18.17 -0.34
N ALA A 84 2.67 17.60 -0.09
CA ALA A 84 1.42 18.18 -0.58
C ALA A 84 1.11 19.56 0.00
N ARG A 85 1.60 19.89 1.20
CA ARG A 85 1.36 21.17 1.89
C ARG A 85 2.39 22.25 1.57
N PHE A 86 3.65 21.85 1.39
CA PHE A 86 4.78 22.78 1.27
C PHE A 86 5.48 22.71 -0.09
N ASP A 87 5.02 21.85 -1.00
CA ASP A 87 5.64 21.59 -2.31
C ASP A 87 7.15 21.29 -2.20
N LEU A 88 7.50 20.42 -1.25
CA LEU A 88 8.90 20.13 -0.89
C LEU A 88 9.72 19.62 -2.07
N PHE A 89 9.12 18.80 -2.92
CA PHE A 89 9.82 18.20 -4.05
C PHE A 89 9.65 18.94 -5.37
N ALA A 90 8.90 20.06 -5.41
CA ALA A 90 8.62 20.84 -6.62
C ALA A 90 8.19 19.92 -7.77
N ARG A 91 6.98 19.36 -7.66
CA ARG A 91 6.45 18.30 -8.55
C ARG A 91 6.64 18.59 -10.04
N ASP A 92 6.55 19.86 -10.40
CA ASP A 92 6.67 20.32 -11.79
C ASP A 92 8.09 20.24 -12.35
N THR A 93 9.11 20.11 -11.50
CA THR A 93 10.54 20.09 -11.92
C THR A 93 11.25 18.77 -11.67
N ARG A 94 10.92 18.06 -10.58
CA ARG A 94 11.58 16.79 -10.22
C ARG A 94 10.71 15.56 -10.50
N GLY A 95 9.49 15.77 -10.97
CA GLY A 95 8.52 14.71 -11.23
C GLY A 95 7.91 14.12 -9.94
N PRO A 96 7.15 13.03 -10.07
CA PRO A 96 6.29 12.53 -9.00
C PRO A 96 7.04 11.64 -7.98
N VAL A 97 8.01 12.21 -7.25
CA VAL A 97 8.85 11.51 -6.27
C VAL A 97 8.03 10.72 -5.24
N MET A 98 6.98 11.34 -4.68
CA MET A 98 6.13 10.69 -3.69
C MET A 98 5.33 9.51 -4.26
N THR A 99 4.94 9.57 -5.53
CA THR A 99 4.29 8.45 -6.21
C THR A 99 5.24 7.26 -6.33
N VAL A 100 6.50 7.50 -6.68
CA VAL A 100 7.54 6.46 -6.78
C VAL A 100 7.80 5.83 -5.41
N ALA A 101 7.87 6.62 -4.35
CA ALA A 101 8.01 6.12 -2.97
C ALA A 101 6.84 5.24 -2.55
N VAL A 102 5.60 5.65 -2.87
CA VAL A 102 4.40 4.84 -2.59
C VAL A 102 4.42 3.54 -3.37
N LEU A 103 4.80 3.55 -4.66
CA LEU A 103 4.96 2.33 -5.46
C LEU A 103 6.00 1.37 -4.86
N ALA A 104 7.09 1.91 -4.30
CA ALA A 104 8.11 1.10 -3.62
C ALA A 104 7.53 0.35 -2.42
N LEU A 105 6.59 0.99 -1.73
CA LEU A 105 5.95 0.45 -0.53
C LEU A 105 4.87 -0.59 -0.85
N LEU A 106 4.25 -0.54 -2.04
CA LEU A 106 3.27 -1.54 -2.46
C LEU A 106 3.86 -2.95 -2.49
N VAL A 107 5.12 -3.09 -2.92
CA VAL A 107 5.80 -4.39 -3.01
C VAL A 107 5.92 -5.11 -1.66
N PRO A 108 6.55 -4.52 -0.62
CA PRO A 108 6.64 -5.18 0.68
C PRO A 108 5.28 -5.35 1.35
N LEU A 109 4.32 -4.44 1.15
CA LEU A 109 2.97 -4.59 1.69
C LEU A 109 2.20 -5.73 1.02
N ALA A 110 2.36 -5.91 -0.29
CA ALA A 110 1.80 -7.05 -1.02
C ALA A 110 2.34 -8.38 -0.47
N LEU A 111 3.66 -8.45 -0.26
CA LEU A 111 4.32 -9.64 0.30
C LEU A 111 3.94 -9.88 1.77
N LEU A 112 3.84 -8.82 2.57
CA LEU A 112 3.34 -8.90 3.95
C LEU A 112 1.90 -9.43 3.97
N GLY A 113 1.05 -8.98 3.05
CA GLY A 113 -0.35 -9.37 2.94
C GLY A 113 -0.57 -10.87 2.70
N LEU A 114 0.40 -11.58 2.12
CA LEU A 114 0.35 -13.03 1.97
C LEU A 114 0.37 -13.76 3.33
N ARG A 115 1.00 -13.17 4.34
CA ARG A 115 1.18 -13.76 5.69
C ARG A 115 0.31 -13.12 6.75
N ARG A 116 0.20 -11.79 6.70
CA ARG A 116 -0.41 -10.90 7.69
C ARG A 116 -1.35 -9.94 6.98
N ALA A 117 -2.48 -10.48 6.52
CA ALA A 117 -3.39 -9.75 5.64
C ALA A 117 -4.01 -8.52 6.32
N THR A 118 -4.40 -8.63 7.59
CA THR A 118 -5.02 -7.52 8.32
C THR A 118 -4.04 -6.35 8.48
N GLU A 119 -2.82 -6.62 8.92
CA GLU A 119 -1.81 -5.58 9.13
C GLU A 119 -1.42 -4.88 7.81
N ALA A 120 -1.18 -5.66 6.75
CA ALA A 120 -0.90 -5.11 5.43
C ALA A 120 -2.08 -4.31 4.86
N GLY A 121 -3.31 -4.79 5.07
CA GLY A 121 -4.52 -4.10 4.66
C GLY A 121 -4.70 -2.75 5.36
N LEU A 122 -4.41 -2.67 6.67
CA LEU A 122 -4.44 -1.41 7.41
C LEU A 122 -3.35 -0.43 6.94
N MET A 123 -2.14 -0.90 6.66
CA MET A 123 -1.07 -0.06 6.12
C MET A 123 -1.43 0.46 4.72
N LEU A 124 -2.00 -0.36 3.85
CA LEU A 124 -2.48 0.08 2.54
C LEU A 124 -3.64 1.06 2.65
N LEU A 125 -4.53 0.87 3.63
CA LEU A 125 -5.61 1.82 3.90
C LEU A 125 -5.05 3.19 4.32
N LEU A 126 -4.03 3.21 5.18
CA LEU A 126 -3.33 4.44 5.57
C LEU A 126 -2.73 5.14 4.35
N VAL A 127 -2.00 4.41 3.50
CA VAL A 127 -1.40 4.94 2.26
C VAL A 127 -2.47 5.51 1.32
N GLY A 128 -3.56 4.76 1.11
CA GLY A 128 -4.67 5.21 0.28
C GLY A 128 -5.35 6.45 0.84
N ALA A 129 -5.63 6.49 2.14
CA ALA A 129 -6.22 7.64 2.81
C ALA A 129 -5.34 8.89 2.70
N VAL A 130 -4.03 8.76 2.92
CA VAL A 130 -3.09 9.88 2.79
C VAL A 130 -3.06 10.44 1.37
N GLN A 131 -3.13 9.58 0.35
CA GLN A 131 -3.21 10.02 -1.03
C GLN A 131 -4.55 10.70 -1.36
N LEU A 132 -5.66 10.24 -0.77
CA LEU A 132 -6.96 10.91 -0.87
C LEU A 132 -6.98 12.29 -0.20
N LEU A 133 -6.26 12.44 0.92
CA LEU A 133 -6.07 13.74 1.56
C LEU A 133 -5.23 14.66 0.67
N SER A 134 -4.15 14.12 0.10
CA SER A 134 -3.21 14.86 -0.74
C SER A 134 -3.82 15.30 -2.07
N SER A 135 -4.85 14.60 -2.57
CA SER A 135 -5.58 14.99 -3.78
C SER A 135 -6.68 16.04 -3.51
N GLY A 136 -6.91 16.42 -2.25
CA GLY A 136 -7.97 17.35 -1.87
C GLY A 136 -9.39 16.75 -1.91
N LEU A 137 -9.53 15.46 -2.25
CA LEU A 137 -10.85 14.84 -2.38
C LEU A 137 -11.61 14.86 -1.05
N LEU A 138 -10.93 14.54 0.06
CA LEU A 138 -11.55 14.56 1.39
C LEU A 138 -12.10 15.94 1.77
N GLN A 139 -11.47 17.02 1.30
CA GLN A 139 -12.01 18.37 1.43
C GLN A 139 -13.23 18.58 0.54
N SER A 140 -13.16 18.22 -0.75
CA SER A 140 -14.32 18.36 -1.66
C SER A 140 -15.56 17.57 -1.21
N VAL A 141 -15.36 16.40 -0.60
CA VAL A 141 -16.45 15.60 -0.03
C VAL A 141 -17.05 16.30 1.19
N ALA A 142 -16.21 16.90 2.05
CA ALA A 142 -16.66 17.68 3.19
C ALA A 142 -17.42 18.95 2.77
N ASP A 143 -17.05 19.53 1.63
CA ASP A 143 -17.70 20.70 1.02
C ASP A 143 -18.98 20.33 0.23
N GLY A 144 -19.36 19.04 0.19
CA GLY A 144 -20.62 18.56 -0.40
C GLY A 144 -20.59 18.28 -1.90
N GLU A 145 -19.50 18.57 -2.59
CA GLU A 145 -19.31 18.27 -4.02
C GLU A 145 -18.16 17.29 -4.23
N PRO A 146 -18.42 15.98 -4.21
CA PRO A 146 -17.36 15.00 -4.36
C PRO A 146 -16.83 15.00 -5.81
N GLN A 147 -15.60 15.51 -5.98
CA GLN A 147 -14.95 15.63 -7.28
C GLN A 147 -14.32 14.31 -7.73
N TRP A 148 -15.12 13.25 -7.87
CA TRP A 148 -14.68 11.93 -8.30
C TRP A 148 -13.92 11.94 -9.63
N GLY A 149 -14.27 12.86 -10.53
CA GLY A 149 -13.59 13.07 -11.80
C GLY A 149 -12.10 13.40 -11.63
N ARG A 150 -11.71 14.22 -10.63
CA ARG A 150 -10.30 14.51 -10.36
C ARG A 150 -9.53 13.31 -9.81
N LEU A 151 -10.23 12.44 -9.10
CA LEU A 151 -9.68 11.23 -8.52
C LEU A 151 -9.37 10.17 -9.60
N LEU A 152 -10.24 10.05 -10.60
CA LEU A 152 -10.13 9.05 -11.67
C LEU A 152 -9.40 9.56 -12.92
N ALA A 153 -9.39 10.88 -13.17
CA ALA A 153 -8.74 11.46 -14.34
C ALA A 153 -7.24 11.76 -14.12
N GLY A 154 -6.76 11.79 -12.86
CA GLY A 154 -5.36 12.08 -12.53
C GLY A 154 -4.47 10.84 -12.41
N SER A 155 -3.15 11.00 -12.61
CA SER A 155 -2.16 9.91 -12.42
C SER A 155 -2.15 9.34 -11.00
N SER A 156 -2.65 10.10 -10.02
CA SER A 156 -2.89 9.68 -8.64
C SER A 156 -3.95 8.59 -8.52
N GLY A 157 -4.98 8.57 -9.38
CA GLY A 157 -6.02 7.53 -9.40
C GLY A 157 -5.48 6.14 -9.70
N VAL A 158 -4.46 6.06 -10.55
CA VAL A 158 -3.80 4.81 -10.96
C VAL A 158 -3.13 4.10 -9.76
N VAL A 159 -2.73 4.86 -8.73
CA VAL A 159 -2.09 4.29 -7.53
C VAL A 159 -3.09 4.15 -6.38
N VAL A 160 -3.99 5.12 -6.21
CA VAL A 160 -4.97 5.13 -5.13
C VAL A 160 -5.96 3.98 -5.25
N VAL A 161 -6.50 3.75 -6.46
CA VAL A 161 -7.54 2.72 -6.66
C VAL A 161 -7.00 1.32 -6.36
N PRO A 162 -5.84 0.88 -6.89
CA PRO A 162 -5.30 -0.43 -6.54
C PRO A 162 -4.86 -0.56 -5.09
N ALA A 163 -4.35 0.52 -4.47
CA ALA A 163 -3.99 0.50 -3.06
C ALA A 163 -5.22 0.28 -2.16
N LEU A 164 -6.31 1.01 -2.40
CA LEU A 164 -7.56 0.86 -1.65
C LEU A 164 -8.24 -0.49 -1.95
N LEU A 165 -8.23 -0.94 -3.19
CA LEU A 165 -8.74 -2.26 -3.57
C LEU A 165 -7.94 -3.37 -2.87
N GLY A 166 -6.61 -3.28 -2.87
CA GLY A 166 -5.72 -4.19 -2.15
C GLY A 166 -5.98 -4.17 -0.65
N ALA A 167 -6.16 -2.99 -0.06
CA ALA A 167 -6.53 -2.83 1.35
C ALA A 167 -7.83 -3.56 1.67
N ALA A 168 -8.89 -3.32 0.90
CA ALA A 168 -10.18 -3.97 1.08
C ALA A 168 -10.08 -5.49 0.94
N LEU A 169 -9.41 -6.00 -0.09
CA LEU A 169 -9.23 -7.44 -0.31
C LEU A 169 -8.46 -8.10 0.84
N LEU A 170 -7.40 -7.47 1.33
CA LEU A 170 -6.59 -8.00 2.44
C LEU A 170 -7.34 -7.94 3.78
N LEU A 171 -8.09 -6.87 4.06
CA LEU A 171 -8.92 -6.77 5.26
C LEU A 171 -10.04 -7.81 5.25
N VAL A 172 -10.72 -8.01 4.11
CA VAL A 172 -11.73 -9.06 3.95
C VAL A 172 -11.11 -10.44 4.12
N ALA A 173 -9.94 -10.69 3.50
CA ALA A 173 -9.22 -11.94 3.67
C ALA A 173 -8.79 -12.20 5.13
N GLY A 174 -8.40 -11.15 5.85
CA GLY A 174 -8.07 -11.22 7.28
C GLY A 174 -9.29 -11.54 8.14
N ARG A 175 -10.43 -10.88 7.87
CA ARG A 175 -11.69 -11.10 8.61
C ARG A 175 -12.22 -12.52 8.44
N VAL A 176 -12.23 -13.03 7.20
CA VAL A 176 -12.66 -14.40 6.90
C VAL A 176 -11.80 -15.43 7.64
N ASP A 177 -10.50 -15.18 7.80
CA ASP A 177 -9.58 -16.06 8.54
C ASP A 177 -9.87 -16.04 10.06
N HIS A 178 -10.23 -14.87 10.60
CA HIS A 178 -10.52 -14.67 12.02
C HIS A 178 -11.84 -15.32 12.48
N ASP A 179 -12.88 -15.25 11.64
CA ASP A 179 -14.20 -15.84 11.94
C ASP A 179 -14.16 -17.37 12.12
N HIS A 180 -13.09 -18.04 11.65
CA HIS A 180 -12.92 -19.49 11.80
C HIS A 180 -12.27 -19.89 13.14
N VAL A 181 -11.56 -18.98 13.80
CA VAL A 181 -10.88 -19.27 15.08
C VAL A 181 -11.85 -19.17 16.25
N SER A 182 -12.84 -18.26 16.20
CA SER A 182 -13.81 -18.05 17.28
C SER A 182 -14.80 -19.21 17.46
N PHE A 183 -15.14 -19.93 16.38
CA PHE A 183 -16.12 -21.02 16.41
C PHE A 183 -15.67 -22.29 17.15
N ARG A 184 -14.39 -22.41 17.51
CA ARG A 184 -13.83 -23.59 18.21
C ARG A 184 -13.67 -23.41 19.72
N SER A 185 -14.31 -22.41 20.29
CA SER A 185 -14.42 -22.23 21.74
C SER A 185 -15.47 -23.21 22.28
N THR A 186 -15.12 -24.49 22.36
CA THR A 186 -15.97 -25.51 22.99
C THR A 186 -16.17 -25.14 24.46
N PRO A 187 -17.41 -25.11 24.97
CA PRO A 187 -17.68 -24.85 26.38
C PRO A 187 -16.95 -25.92 27.20
N HIS A 188 -16.05 -25.49 28.08
CA HIS A 188 -15.56 -26.37 29.14
C HIS A 188 -16.78 -26.77 29.96
N GLY A 189 -17.19 -28.02 29.77
CA GLY A 189 -18.19 -28.67 30.59
C GLY A 189 -17.77 -28.53 32.04
N VAL A 190 -18.53 -27.72 32.77
CA VAL A 190 -18.59 -27.75 34.22
C VAL A 190 -19.05 -29.16 34.59
N ARG A 191 -18.08 -30.05 34.80
CA ARG A 191 -18.32 -31.29 35.54
C ARG A 191 -18.53 -30.88 36.99
N THR A 192 -19.79 -30.86 37.39
CA THR A 192 -20.19 -30.97 38.77
C THR A 192 -19.58 -32.24 39.35
N ALA A 193 -18.78 -32.10 40.39
CA ALA A 193 -18.34 -33.20 41.22
C ALA A 193 -18.71 -32.88 42.67
N SER A 194 -19.69 -33.67 43.14
CA SER A 194 -20.01 -34.08 44.52
C SER A 194 -20.04 -33.02 45.61
#